data_AF-A0A8T6PXY8-F1
#
_entry.id   AF-A0A8T6PXY8-F1
#
_cell.length_a   1.000
_cell.length_b   1.000
_cell.length_c   1.000
_cell.angle_alpha   90.00
_cell.angle_beta   90.00
_cell.angle_gamma   90.00
#
_symmetry.space_group_name_H-M   'P 1'
#
loop_
_entity.id
_entity.type
_entity.pdbx_description
1 polymer ?
#
loop_
_entity_poly.entity_id
_entity_poly.type
_entity_poly.pdbx_seq_one_letter_code
_entity_poly.pdbx_strand_id
1 'polypeptide(L)'
;FRKELEPVLKEKGWWGEKEITDPDTGEVTIIQQGSTWRLDTIYRTNMTVVYSAGRWAEQMENVDDRPYWKYTAIQDNRTRKTHEALHGTVMRYDDPFWEAFYPPNGWGCRCSVVAMSERDITRRKVTVTSSGDSLGYIAKRVSDMAIDSVAAFVTPTGIVVSPDIGWSYSPGAAYRPDLAKYGGDLAALAQQELVP
;
A
#
# COMPACT_ATOMS: atom_id res chain seq x y z
N PHE A 1 21.64 -15.61 9.94
CA PHE A 1 20.68 -14.51 9.64
C PHE A 1 20.29 -13.66 10.86
N ARG A 2 19.29 -14.01 11.72
CA ARG A 2 18.83 -13.12 12.81
C ARG A 2 19.94 -12.71 13.79
N LYS A 3 20.85 -13.62 14.15
CA LYS A 3 21.99 -13.36 15.06
C LYS A 3 23.08 -12.45 14.46
N GLU A 4 23.12 -12.32 13.14
CA GLU A 4 24.13 -11.53 12.41
C GLU A 4 23.59 -10.17 11.98
N LEU A 5 22.27 -10.03 11.85
CA LEU A 5 21.61 -8.80 11.40
C LEU A 5 21.83 -7.64 12.38
N GLU A 6 21.71 -7.89 13.69
CA GLU A 6 21.88 -6.86 14.71
C GLU A 6 23.32 -6.28 14.72
N PRO A 7 24.39 -7.09 14.76
CA PRO A 7 25.76 -6.58 14.63
C PRO A 7 25.99 -5.72 13.37
N VAL A 8 25.51 -6.18 12.21
CA VAL A 8 25.66 -5.46 10.94
C VAL A 8 24.91 -4.12 10.96
N LEU A 9 23.70 -4.07 11.54
CA LEU A 9 22.94 -2.84 11.66
C LEU A 9 23.54 -1.87 12.68
N LYS A 10 24.13 -2.38 13.77
CA LYS A 10 24.91 -1.56 14.71
C LYS A 10 26.10 -0.92 14.02
N GLU A 11 26.87 -1.70 13.25
CA GLU A 11 28.02 -1.20 12.48
C GLU A 11 27.60 -0.12 11.47
N LYS A 12 26.46 -0.30 10.80
CA LYS A 12 25.87 0.68 9.88
C LYS A 12 25.21 1.88 10.57
N GLY A 13 25.17 1.91 11.91
CA GLY A 13 24.55 2.98 12.70
C GLY A 13 23.02 3.01 12.65
N TRP A 14 22.38 1.89 12.31
CA TRP A 14 20.92 1.72 12.16
C TRP A 14 20.28 0.97 13.33
N TRP A 15 20.95 0.94 14.50
CA TRP A 15 20.49 0.20 15.66
C TRP A 15 20.72 0.97 16.96
N GLY A 16 19.78 0.87 17.91
CA GLY A 16 19.85 1.53 19.22
C GLY A 16 19.22 2.92 19.26
N GLU A 17 19.41 3.59 20.40
CA GLU A 17 18.98 4.97 20.65
C GLU A 17 19.95 5.95 19.96
N LYS A 18 19.40 6.99 19.36
CA LYS A 18 20.19 8.06 18.75
C LYS A 18 19.51 9.40 19.01
N GLU A 19 20.33 10.39 19.36
CA GLU A 19 19.90 11.77 19.45
C GLU A 19 19.63 12.29 18.03
N ILE A 20 18.42 12.79 17.80
CA ILE A 20 18.01 13.53 16.62
C ILE A 20 17.55 14.91 17.08
N THR A 21 18.04 15.94 16.39
CA THR A 21 17.47 17.28 16.48
C THR A 21 16.27 17.35 15.55
N ASP A 22 15.10 17.64 16.09
CA ASP A 22 13.91 17.94 15.31
C ASP A 22 14.19 19.16 14.41
N PRO A 23 14.06 19.04 13.08
CA PRO A 23 14.40 20.12 12.16
C PRO A 23 13.45 21.33 12.25
N ASP A 24 12.23 21.13 12.77
CA ASP A 24 11.21 22.17 12.88
C ASP A 24 11.27 22.89 14.23
N THR A 25 11.58 22.18 15.32
CA THR A 25 11.62 22.76 16.68
C THR A 25 13.02 23.01 17.23
N GLY A 26 14.05 22.37 16.67
CA GLY A 26 15.42 22.39 17.19
C GLY A 26 15.63 21.59 18.47
N GLU A 27 14.62 20.86 18.95
CA GLU A 27 14.69 20.05 20.16
C GLU A 27 15.46 18.76 19.92
N VAL A 28 16.38 18.42 20.83
CA VAL A 28 17.09 17.12 20.80
C VAL A 28 16.20 16.06 21.43
N THR A 29 15.76 15.11 20.62
CA THR A 29 14.97 13.96 21.05
C THR A 29 15.77 12.68 20.88
N ILE A 30 15.61 11.75 21.81
CA ILE A 30 16.20 10.41 21.69
C ILE A 30 15.21 9.53 20.95
N ILE A 31 15.60 9.02 19.78
CA ILE A 31 14.79 8.09 19.00
C ILE A 31 15.42 6.70 18.94
N GLN A 32 14.59 5.66 18.97
CA GLN A 32 15.04 4.29 18.71
C GLN A 32 15.12 4.05 17.19
N GLN A 33 16.32 4.16 16.61
CA GLN A 33 16.58 4.00 15.17
C GLN A 33 16.36 2.56 14.70
N GLY A 34 16.67 1.57 15.55
CA GLY A 34 16.54 0.15 15.22
C GLY A 34 16.07 -0.71 16.37
N SER A 35 15.05 -1.52 16.09
CA SER A 35 14.55 -2.60 16.96
C SER A 35 14.01 -3.72 16.07
N THR A 36 13.95 -4.95 16.60
CA THR A 36 13.40 -6.09 15.86
C THR A 36 11.99 -5.83 15.33
N TRP A 37 11.16 -5.11 16.10
CA TRP A 37 9.80 -4.74 15.70
C TRP A 37 9.78 -3.71 14.55
N ARG A 38 10.64 -2.70 14.62
CA ARG A 38 10.75 -1.69 13.54
C ARG A 38 11.23 -2.34 12.25
N LEU A 39 12.20 -3.25 12.33
CA LEU A 39 12.69 -3.99 11.16
C LEU A 39 11.62 -4.92 10.57
N ASP A 40 10.85 -5.63 11.39
CA ASP A 40 9.72 -6.44 10.90
C ASP A 40 8.69 -5.57 10.19
N THR A 41 8.40 -4.37 10.73
CA THR A 41 7.50 -3.40 10.09
C THR A 41 8.05 -2.94 8.73
N ILE A 42 9.30 -2.48 8.66
CA ILE A 42 9.93 -2.03 7.42
C ILE A 42 9.92 -3.14 6.38
N TYR A 43 10.36 -4.34 6.76
CA TYR A 43 10.43 -5.49 5.88
C TYR A 43 9.04 -5.85 5.32
N ARG A 44 8.04 -6.01 6.19
CA ARG A 44 6.68 -6.38 5.76
C ARG A 44 6.06 -5.32 4.87
N THR A 45 6.21 -4.04 5.22
CA THR A 45 5.68 -2.94 4.41
C THR A 45 6.27 -2.96 3.00
N ASN A 46 7.60 -3.05 2.90
CA ASN A 46 8.28 -3.09 1.60
C ASN A 46 7.87 -4.33 0.79
N MET A 47 7.81 -5.50 1.41
CA MET A 47 7.38 -6.73 0.72
C MET A 47 5.95 -6.65 0.22
N THR A 48 5.02 -6.11 1.01
CA THR A 48 3.62 -5.93 0.61
C THR A 48 3.49 -4.93 -0.55
N VAL A 49 4.25 -3.84 -0.53
CA VAL A 49 4.25 -2.85 -1.62
C VAL A 49 4.77 -3.46 -2.92
N VAL A 50 5.90 -4.19 -2.87
CA VAL A 50 6.47 -4.84 -4.06
C VAL A 50 5.53 -5.92 -4.59
N TYR A 51 4.93 -6.73 -3.72
CA TYR A 51 3.92 -7.70 -4.13
C TYR A 51 2.72 -7.04 -4.79
N SER A 52 2.23 -5.93 -4.22
CA SER A 52 1.13 -5.15 -4.80
C SER A 52 1.47 -4.62 -6.19
N ALA A 53 2.71 -4.16 -6.42
CA ALA A 53 3.20 -3.72 -7.72
C ALA A 53 3.15 -4.82 -8.78
N GLY A 54 3.68 -6.01 -8.48
CA GLY A 54 3.59 -7.15 -9.39
C GLY A 54 2.15 -7.54 -9.70
N ARG A 55 1.29 -7.56 -8.67
CA ARG A 55 -0.14 -7.85 -8.82
C ARG A 55 -0.88 -6.79 -9.64
N TRP A 56 -0.51 -5.52 -9.52
CA TRP A 56 -1.06 -4.44 -10.32
C TRP A 56 -0.69 -4.62 -11.79
N ALA A 57 0.60 -4.82 -12.10
CA ALA A 57 1.08 -5.03 -13.46
C ALA A 57 0.39 -6.22 -14.15
N GLU A 58 0.37 -7.39 -13.48
CA GLU A 58 -0.31 -8.60 -13.98
C GLU A 58 -1.80 -8.38 -14.25
N GLN A 59 -2.47 -7.59 -13.40
CA GLN A 59 -3.90 -7.29 -13.59
C GLN A 59 -4.13 -6.30 -14.72
N MET A 60 -3.24 -5.31 -14.88
CA MET A 60 -3.29 -4.35 -15.98
C MET A 60 -3.07 -5.01 -17.34
N GLU A 61 -2.18 -5.99 -17.44
CA GLU A 61 -1.98 -6.78 -18.66
C GLU A 61 -3.20 -7.64 -19.04
N ASN A 62 -4.12 -7.86 -18.10
CA ASN A 62 -5.24 -8.77 -18.23
C ASN A 62 -6.61 -8.07 -18.14
N VAL A 63 -6.64 -6.75 -18.33
CA VAL A 63 -7.89 -5.97 -18.23
C VAL A 63 -8.90 -6.32 -19.32
N ASP A 64 -8.44 -6.78 -20.48
CA ASP A 64 -9.32 -7.18 -21.58
C ASP A 64 -10.19 -8.40 -21.21
N ASP A 65 -9.63 -9.40 -20.52
CA ASP A 65 -10.36 -10.59 -20.09
C ASP A 65 -10.96 -10.44 -18.68
N ARG A 66 -10.37 -9.59 -17.83
CA ARG A 66 -10.72 -9.44 -16.40
C ARG A 66 -10.81 -7.97 -15.95
N PRO A 67 -11.71 -7.17 -16.55
CA PRO A 67 -11.78 -5.73 -16.31
C PRO A 67 -12.36 -5.34 -14.94
N TYR A 68 -12.89 -6.28 -14.15
CA TYR A 68 -13.52 -5.96 -12.86
C TYR A 68 -12.63 -6.38 -11.71
N TRP A 69 -12.35 -5.45 -10.82
CA TRP A 69 -11.49 -5.67 -9.67
C TRP A 69 -12.33 -5.71 -8.39
N LYS A 70 -12.06 -6.72 -7.55
CA LYS A 70 -12.72 -6.89 -6.26
C LYS A 70 -11.74 -6.64 -5.12
N TYR A 71 -12.06 -5.67 -4.26
CA TYR A 71 -11.35 -5.45 -3.02
C TYR A 71 -11.62 -6.59 -2.03
N THR A 72 -10.55 -7.19 -1.50
CA THR A 72 -10.62 -8.34 -0.58
C THR A 72 -9.85 -8.03 0.69
N ALA A 73 -10.57 -7.83 1.80
CA ALA A 73 -9.98 -7.84 3.14
C ALA A 73 -9.90 -9.26 3.71
N ILE A 74 -8.98 -9.52 4.64
CA ILE A 74 -8.83 -10.82 5.32
C ILE A 74 -10.03 -11.15 6.24
N GLN A 75 -10.71 -10.12 6.76
CA GLN A 75 -11.88 -10.25 7.66
C GLN A 75 -11.57 -11.03 8.96
N ASP A 76 -10.36 -10.88 9.49
CA ASP A 76 -10.01 -11.34 10.83
C ASP A 76 -10.11 -10.21 11.86
N ASN A 77 -9.93 -10.53 13.14
CA ASN A 77 -9.96 -9.56 14.25
C ASN A 77 -8.85 -8.48 14.19
N ARG A 78 -7.90 -8.61 13.26
CA ARG A 78 -6.81 -7.65 13.01
C ARG A 78 -7.08 -6.77 11.79
N THR A 79 -8.16 -7.03 11.07
CA THR A 79 -8.60 -6.21 9.95
C THR A 79 -9.30 -4.98 10.51
N ARG A 80 -8.88 -3.78 10.06
CA ARG A 80 -9.54 -2.54 10.46
C ARG A 80 -10.96 -2.52 9.90
N LYS A 81 -11.94 -2.06 10.70
CA LYS A 81 -13.34 -1.96 10.29
C LYS A 81 -13.54 -1.18 8.98
N THR A 82 -12.73 -0.16 8.77
CA THR A 82 -12.73 0.61 7.52
C THR A 82 -12.33 -0.23 6.31
N HIS A 83 -11.37 -1.14 6.45
CA HIS A 83 -10.95 -2.04 5.37
C HIS A 83 -11.94 -3.18 5.17
N GLU A 84 -12.55 -3.66 6.25
CA GLU A 84 -13.64 -4.63 6.21
C GLU A 84 -14.86 -4.07 5.47
N ALA A 85 -15.17 -2.79 5.65
CA ALA A 85 -16.25 -2.11 4.94
C ALA A 85 -16.02 -2.00 3.42
N LEU A 86 -14.78 -2.15 2.95
CA LEU A 86 -14.44 -2.24 1.52
C LEU A 86 -14.48 -3.67 0.99
N HIS A 87 -14.56 -4.69 1.85
CA HIS A 87 -14.55 -6.07 1.41
C HIS A 87 -15.73 -6.35 0.49
N GLY A 88 -15.45 -6.88 -0.69
CA GLY A 88 -16.46 -7.22 -1.67
C GLY A 88 -16.87 -6.06 -2.58
N THR A 89 -16.35 -4.85 -2.38
CA THR A 89 -16.49 -3.77 -3.35
C THR A 89 -15.90 -4.22 -4.69
N VAL A 90 -16.71 -4.15 -5.75
CA VAL A 90 -16.30 -4.48 -7.11
C VAL A 90 -16.52 -3.27 -8.00
N MET A 91 -15.46 -2.87 -8.69
CA MET A 91 -15.44 -1.73 -9.60
C MET A 91 -14.64 -2.11 -10.85
N ARG A 92 -14.81 -1.38 -11.95
CA ARG A 92 -13.96 -1.57 -13.14
C ARG A 92 -12.53 -1.12 -12.82
N TYR A 93 -11.53 -1.70 -13.48
CA TYR A 93 -10.10 -1.48 -13.21
C TYR A 93 -9.67 0.00 -13.31
N ASP A 94 -10.36 0.78 -14.13
CA ASP A 94 -10.11 2.20 -14.40
C ASP A 94 -10.98 3.15 -13.56
N ASP A 95 -11.73 2.63 -12.59
CA ASP A 95 -12.44 3.46 -11.64
C ASP A 95 -11.42 4.20 -10.74
N PRO A 96 -11.57 5.53 -10.54
CA PRO A 96 -10.58 6.33 -9.82
C PRO A 96 -10.41 5.91 -8.36
N PHE A 97 -11.32 5.11 -7.80
CA PHE A 97 -11.13 4.45 -6.52
C PHE A 97 -9.78 3.72 -6.42
N TRP A 98 -9.35 3.04 -7.49
CA TRP A 98 -8.11 2.26 -7.47
C TRP A 98 -6.85 3.11 -7.40
N GLU A 99 -6.93 4.40 -7.74
CA GLU A 99 -5.79 5.31 -7.64
C GLU A 99 -5.38 5.57 -6.18
N ALA A 100 -6.30 5.42 -5.23
CA ALA A 100 -6.05 5.70 -3.81
C ALA A 100 -6.37 4.55 -2.85
N PHE A 101 -7.17 3.56 -3.27
CA PHE A 101 -7.61 2.46 -2.40
C PHE A 101 -7.11 1.09 -2.83
N TYR A 102 -6.29 0.98 -3.88
CA TYR A 102 -5.63 -0.28 -4.21
C TYR A 102 -4.59 -0.61 -3.12
N PRO A 103 -4.72 -1.73 -2.39
CA PRO A 103 -3.89 -2.04 -1.23
C PRO A 103 -2.39 -2.04 -1.54
N PRO A 104 -1.54 -1.68 -0.56
CA PRO A 104 -1.88 -1.42 0.85
C PRO A 104 -2.42 0.01 1.12
N ASN A 105 -3.42 0.10 2.01
CA ASN A 105 -4.07 1.37 2.40
C ASN A 105 -3.58 1.89 3.77
N GLY A 106 -2.50 1.33 4.30
CA GLY A 106 -2.01 1.65 5.64
C GLY A 106 -1.00 0.66 6.19
N TRP A 107 -0.40 1.02 7.32
CA TRP A 107 0.60 0.19 8.00
C TRP A 107 0.01 -1.16 8.43
N GLY A 108 0.69 -2.25 8.06
CA GLY A 108 0.24 -3.61 8.36
C GLY A 108 -1.00 -4.06 7.58
N CYS A 109 -1.39 -3.35 6.51
CA CYS A 109 -2.47 -3.79 5.64
C CYS A 109 -2.14 -5.14 4.98
N ARG A 110 -3.15 -6.02 4.93
CA ARG A 110 -3.10 -7.36 4.31
C ARG A 110 -4.22 -7.58 3.29
N CYS A 111 -4.85 -6.49 2.86
CA CYS A 111 -5.90 -6.55 1.85
C CYS A 111 -5.27 -6.78 0.47
N SER A 112 -6.06 -7.32 -0.46
CA SER A 112 -5.64 -7.58 -1.83
C SER A 112 -6.76 -7.27 -2.82
N VAL A 113 -6.45 -7.30 -4.11
CA VAL A 113 -7.43 -7.15 -5.20
C VAL A 113 -7.43 -8.42 -6.04
N VAL A 114 -8.64 -8.84 -6.45
CA VAL A 114 -8.87 -9.99 -7.31
C VAL A 114 -9.53 -9.54 -8.60
N ALA A 115 -8.91 -9.84 -9.75
CA ALA A 115 -9.48 -9.55 -11.06
C ALA A 115 -10.53 -10.61 -11.46
N MET A 116 -11.65 -10.14 -11.98
CA MET A 116 -12.86 -10.90 -12.29
C MET A 116 -13.25 -10.64 -13.75
N SER A 117 -13.64 -11.70 -14.46
CA SER A 117 -14.19 -11.59 -15.81
C SER A 117 -15.70 -11.29 -15.78
N GLU A 118 -16.26 -10.86 -16.92
CA GLU A 118 -17.72 -10.73 -17.07
C GLU A 118 -18.46 -12.00 -16.67
N ARG A 119 -17.94 -13.18 -17.07
CA ARG A 119 -18.50 -14.48 -16.69
C ARG A 119 -18.56 -14.67 -15.19
N ASP A 120 -17.56 -14.19 -14.45
CA ASP A 120 -17.54 -14.25 -13.00
C ASP A 120 -18.61 -13.33 -12.38
N ILE A 121 -18.79 -12.13 -12.94
CA ILE A 121 -19.83 -11.18 -12.52
C ILE A 121 -21.22 -11.80 -12.69
N THR A 122 -21.53 -12.32 -13.88
CA THR A 122 -22.84 -12.92 -14.17
C THR A 122 -23.10 -14.18 -13.33
N ARG A 123 -22.13 -15.10 -13.27
CA ARG A 123 -22.29 -16.38 -12.55
C ARG A 123 -22.48 -16.18 -11.05
N ARG A 124 -21.73 -15.25 -10.46
CA ARG A 124 -21.76 -14.98 -9.01
C ARG A 124 -22.78 -13.90 -8.62
N LYS A 125 -23.45 -13.30 -9.60
CA LYS A 125 -24.42 -12.19 -9.41
C LYS A 125 -23.81 -11.05 -8.60
N VAL A 126 -22.57 -10.69 -8.93
CA VAL A 126 -21.84 -9.62 -8.25
C VAL A 126 -22.35 -8.28 -8.76
N THR A 127 -22.62 -7.35 -7.85
CA THR A 127 -22.94 -5.96 -8.20
C THR A 127 -21.64 -5.22 -8.47
N VAL A 128 -21.47 -4.75 -9.70
CA VAL A 128 -20.39 -3.83 -10.05
C VAL A 128 -20.88 -2.40 -9.77
N THR A 129 -20.12 -1.67 -8.97
CA THR A 129 -20.36 -0.27 -8.63
C THR A 129 -19.34 0.63 -9.33
N SER A 130 -19.60 1.94 -9.31
CA SER A 130 -18.60 2.96 -9.60
C SER A 130 -18.47 3.88 -8.40
N SER A 131 -17.29 4.44 -8.18
CA SER A 131 -17.08 5.35 -7.05
C SER A 131 -17.87 6.64 -7.19
N GLY A 132 -17.99 7.20 -8.40
CA GLY A 132 -18.74 8.42 -8.69
C GLY A 132 -18.58 9.51 -7.62
N ASP A 133 -19.71 10.11 -7.21
CA ASP A 133 -19.76 11.14 -6.16
C ASP A 133 -19.44 10.61 -4.75
N SER A 134 -19.32 9.29 -4.58
CA SER A 134 -18.93 8.69 -3.29
C SER A 134 -17.43 8.76 -3.05
N LEU A 135 -16.62 9.13 -4.05
CA LEU A 135 -15.18 9.37 -3.92
C LEU A 135 -14.90 10.88 -3.81
N GLY A 136 -14.10 11.24 -2.82
CA GLY A 136 -13.65 12.61 -2.62
C GLY A 136 -12.39 12.65 -1.76
N TYR A 137 -12.17 13.77 -1.09
CA TYR A 137 -11.01 14.00 -0.23
C TYR A 137 -11.44 14.59 1.10
N ILE A 138 -10.73 14.21 2.17
CA ILE A 138 -10.89 14.77 3.51
C ILE A 138 -9.55 15.25 4.05
N ALA A 139 -9.59 16.34 4.81
CA ALA A 139 -8.45 16.82 5.56
C ALA A 139 -8.17 15.92 6.77
N LYS A 140 -6.96 15.35 6.86
CA LYS A 140 -6.47 14.64 8.05
C LYS A 140 -5.27 15.38 8.64
N ARG A 141 -5.30 15.55 9.97
CA ARG A 141 -4.18 16.09 10.72
C ARG A 141 -3.01 15.10 10.72
N VAL A 142 -1.84 15.54 10.27
CA VAL A 142 -0.59 14.76 10.25
C VAL A 142 0.27 15.09 11.46
N SER A 143 0.31 16.36 11.85
CA SER A 143 0.98 16.84 13.06
C SER A 143 0.22 18.04 13.64
N ASP A 144 0.72 18.62 14.71
CA ASP A 144 0.13 19.85 15.26
C ASP A 144 0.15 21.01 14.25
N MET A 145 1.11 20.99 13.32
CA MET A 145 1.32 22.02 12.31
C MET A 145 0.94 21.64 10.88
N ALA A 146 0.65 20.35 10.61
CA ALA A 146 0.41 19.86 9.25
C ALA A 146 -0.94 19.16 9.10
N ILE A 147 -1.64 19.50 8.03
CA ILE A 147 -2.85 18.84 7.54
C ILE A 147 -2.54 18.34 6.13
N ASP A 148 -2.95 17.11 5.85
CA ASP A 148 -2.83 16.50 4.54
C ASP A 148 -4.21 16.11 4.00
N SER A 149 -4.34 16.10 2.67
CA SER A 149 -5.56 15.73 1.99
C SER A 149 -5.49 14.26 1.60
N VAL A 150 -6.39 13.45 2.17
CA VAL A 150 -6.45 12.01 1.86
C VAL A 150 -7.75 11.67 1.15
N ALA A 151 -7.69 10.72 0.23
CA ALA A 151 -8.86 10.19 -0.43
C ALA A 151 -9.84 9.62 0.60
N ALA A 152 -11.13 9.84 0.36
CA ALA A 152 -12.22 9.34 1.15
C ALA A 152 -13.27 8.73 0.23
N PHE A 153 -13.79 7.58 0.63
CA PHE A 153 -14.83 6.86 -0.07
C PHE A 153 -15.99 6.58 0.88
N VAL A 154 -17.21 6.93 0.46
CA VAL A 154 -18.44 6.59 1.19
C VAL A 154 -18.93 5.24 0.68
N THR A 155 -18.91 4.22 1.54
CA THR A 155 -19.43 2.90 1.16
C THR A 155 -20.94 2.96 0.92
N PRO A 156 -21.52 1.97 0.21
CA PRO A 156 -22.98 1.87 0.07
C PRO A 156 -23.75 1.80 1.41
N THR A 157 -23.07 1.41 2.49
CA THR A 157 -23.61 1.38 3.86
C THR A 157 -23.46 2.71 4.60
N GLY A 158 -22.94 3.76 3.96
CA GLY A 158 -22.74 5.09 4.52
C GLY A 158 -21.48 5.25 5.39
N ILE A 159 -20.57 4.27 5.38
CA ILE A 159 -19.32 4.34 6.15
C ILE A 159 -18.30 5.13 5.34
N VAL A 160 -17.76 6.20 5.92
CA VAL A 160 -16.63 6.94 5.32
C VAL A 160 -15.34 6.18 5.59
N VAL A 161 -14.67 5.76 4.53
CA VAL A 161 -13.40 5.05 4.56
C VAL A 161 -12.33 5.93 3.94
N SER A 162 -11.14 5.96 4.53
CA SER A 162 -9.98 6.67 3.99
C SER A 162 -8.71 5.87 4.28
N PRO A 163 -7.73 5.84 3.36
CA PRO A 163 -6.40 5.30 3.66
C PRO A 163 -5.74 6.05 4.82
N ASP A 164 -4.73 5.42 5.42
CA ASP A 164 -3.85 6.09 6.37
C ASP A 164 -3.08 7.23 5.67
N ILE A 165 -2.64 8.23 6.44
CA ILE A 165 -1.78 9.30 5.92
C ILE A 165 -0.52 8.69 5.29
N GLY A 166 -0.11 9.21 4.14
CA GLY A 166 1.00 8.64 3.36
C GLY A 166 0.67 7.33 2.64
N TRP A 167 -0.61 6.91 2.60
CA TRP A 167 -1.10 5.76 1.84
C TRP A 167 -2.26 6.12 0.90
N SER A 168 -2.52 7.43 0.70
CA SER A 168 -3.56 7.93 -0.21
C SER A 168 -3.09 7.95 -1.67
N TYR A 169 -2.59 6.81 -2.14
CA TYR A 169 -2.15 6.54 -3.50
C TYR A 169 -2.07 5.01 -3.69
N SER A 170 -2.02 4.53 -4.93
CA SER A 170 -1.77 3.11 -5.25
C SER A 170 -0.27 2.83 -5.32
N PRO A 171 0.33 2.12 -4.34
CA PRO A 171 1.76 1.84 -4.37
C PRO A 171 2.14 0.92 -5.51
N GLY A 172 1.22 0.05 -5.92
CA GLY A 172 1.42 -0.83 -7.06
C GLY A 172 1.50 -0.05 -8.38
N ALA A 173 0.57 0.88 -8.59
CA ALA A 173 0.56 1.73 -9.80
C ALA A 173 1.75 2.70 -9.83
N ALA A 174 2.17 3.21 -8.67
CA ALA A 174 3.26 4.17 -8.54
C ALA A 174 4.66 3.54 -8.59
N TYR A 175 4.76 2.21 -8.48
CA TYR A 175 6.05 1.52 -8.45
C TYR A 175 6.84 1.74 -9.74
N ARG A 176 8.08 2.19 -9.61
CA ARG A 176 9.04 2.28 -10.71
C ARG A 176 10.34 1.60 -10.25
N PRO A 177 10.85 0.60 -10.98
CA PRO A 177 12.12 -0.03 -10.64
C PRO A 177 13.26 0.96 -10.87
N ASP A 178 14.12 1.11 -9.88
CA ASP A 178 15.33 1.90 -9.98
C ASP A 178 16.48 1.01 -10.44
N LEU A 179 16.68 0.97 -11.76
CA LEU A 179 17.65 0.07 -12.39
C LEU A 179 19.10 0.37 -11.96
N ALA A 180 19.39 1.62 -11.58
CA ALA A 180 20.72 2.03 -11.15
C ALA A 180 21.17 1.36 -9.84
N LYS A 181 20.24 0.77 -9.08
CA LYS A 181 20.54 0.02 -7.86
C LYS A 181 21.05 -1.40 -8.12
N TYR A 182 20.86 -1.93 -9.32
CA TYR A 182 21.31 -3.26 -9.68
C TYR A 182 22.66 -3.16 -10.40
N GLY A 183 23.72 -3.63 -9.73
CA GLY A 183 25.08 -3.67 -10.28
C GLY A 183 25.54 -5.09 -10.59
N GLY A 184 26.63 -5.20 -11.36
CA GLY A 184 27.23 -6.49 -11.72
C GLY A 184 26.27 -7.38 -12.54
N ASP A 185 26.29 -8.69 -12.27
CA ASP A 185 25.51 -9.69 -13.02
C ASP A 185 23.99 -9.48 -12.93
N LEU A 186 23.52 -8.80 -11.87
CA LEU A 186 22.10 -8.49 -11.68
C LEU A 186 21.61 -7.33 -12.56
N ALA A 187 22.51 -6.48 -13.07
CA ALA A 187 22.12 -5.33 -13.88
C ALA A 187 21.43 -5.76 -15.19
N ALA A 188 22.00 -6.74 -15.89
CA ALA A 188 21.45 -7.26 -17.14
C ALA A 188 20.08 -7.94 -16.93
N LEU A 189 19.96 -8.74 -15.87
CA LEU A 189 18.70 -9.39 -15.51
C LEU A 189 17.62 -8.36 -15.11
N ALA A 190 17.97 -7.35 -14.31
CA ALA A 190 17.05 -6.29 -13.93
C ALA A 190 16.57 -5.49 -15.14
N GLN A 191 17.45 -5.21 -16.10
CA GLN A 191 17.09 -4.53 -17.34
C GLN A 191 16.12 -5.35 -18.20
N GLN A 192 16.30 -6.68 -18.24
CA GLN A 192 15.44 -7.58 -19.01
C GLN A 192 14.05 -7.76 -18.36
N GLU A 193 14.00 -7.92 -17.04
CA GLU A 193 12.77 -8.36 -16.35
C GLU A 193 11.93 -7.20 -15.80
N LEU A 194 12.52 -6.01 -15.59
CA LEU A 194 11.85 -4.89 -14.94
C LEU A 194 11.57 -3.70 -15.87
N VAL A 195 11.98 -3.78 -17.14
CA VAL A 195 11.68 -2.77 -18.15
C VAL A 195 10.53 -3.28 -19.03
N PRO A 196 9.40 -2.56 -19.09
CA PRO A 196 8.28 -2.91 -19.95
C PRO A 196 8.58 -2.73 -21.44
#